data_AF-A0A7T0KGH4-F1
#
_entry.id   AF-A0A7T0KGH4-F1
#
_cell.length_a   1.000
_cell.length_b   1.000
_cell.length_c   1.000
_cell.angle_alpha   90.00
_cell.angle_beta   90.00
_cell.angle_gamma   90.00
#
_symmetry.space_group_name_H-M   'P 1'
#
loop_
_entity.id
_entity.type
_entity.pdbx_description
1 polymer ?
#
loop_
_entity_poly.entity_id
_entity_poly.type
_entity_poly.pdbx_seq_one_letter_code
_entity_poly.pdbx_strand_id
1 'polypeptide(L)'
;MPRIRNLTAISTLLLALGPTSGCIDLSGWDEMANLSSAGDTAISLSEDGTIVMHVIACKAPLQEINVSIRGDYPEAPRKKETVRLDSPQYGYIEVPLTYPTSNDPDVINTIMNEPDRPFWIEPYIYDDGTQKYPPHFPSISGVTLRGLRSHPPGTILHQTWDEHLTDEDFVNGKDPLLWNSTTSEEFKHIPSHHREPDCVAD
;
A
#
# COMPACT_ATOMS: atom_id res chain seq x y z
N MET A 1 -15.05 50.54 58.18
CA MET A 1 -13.89 51.43 57.97
C MET A 1 -12.65 50.75 58.55
N PRO A 2 -11.46 50.91 57.95
CA PRO A 2 -10.83 49.96 57.03
C PRO A 2 -9.60 49.26 57.63
N ARG A 3 -9.05 48.24 56.95
CA ARG A 3 -7.63 48.23 56.56
C ARG A 3 -7.29 47.07 55.61
N ILE A 4 -7.01 47.47 54.36
CA ILE A 4 -6.23 46.71 53.38
C ILE A 4 -4.84 46.48 53.95
N ARG A 5 -4.33 45.26 53.83
CA ARG A 5 -2.90 45.01 53.64
C ARG A 5 -2.73 43.94 52.56
N ASN A 6 -2.48 44.41 51.34
CA ASN A 6 -1.79 43.65 50.32
C ASN A 6 -0.40 43.31 50.84
N LEU A 7 -0.03 42.03 50.83
CA LEU A 7 1.35 41.60 50.81
C LEU A 7 1.44 40.33 49.95
N THR A 8 1.95 40.59 48.76
CA THR A 8 2.48 39.70 47.75
C THR A 8 3.38 38.63 48.36
N ALA A 9 3.06 37.36 48.09
CA ALA A 9 4.02 36.25 48.08
C ALA A 9 3.49 35.18 47.11
N ILE A 10 3.51 35.49 45.81
CA ILE A 10 3.52 34.45 44.78
C ILE A 10 4.97 33.98 44.73
N SER A 11 5.24 32.83 45.34
CA SER A 11 6.54 32.18 45.23
C SER A 11 6.35 30.68 45.00
N THR A 12 6.59 30.32 43.74
CA THR A 12 7.38 29.17 43.28
C THR A 12 6.85 27.75 43.49
N LEU A 13 6.25 27.24 42.39
CA LEU A 13 6.56 25.97 41.70
C LEU A 13 7.38 24.92 42.48
N LEU A 14 6.79 23.72 42.69
CA LEU A 14 7.54 22.46 42.68
C LEU A 14 6.61 21.28 42.34
N LEU A 15 6.71 20.88 41.06
CA LEU A 15 6.72 19.51 40.55
C LEU A 15 5.68 18.53 41.09
N ALA A 16 4.55 18.48 40.39
CA ALA A 16 3.83 17.24 40.14
C ALA A 16 3.58 17.06 38.64
N LEU A 17 4.64 17.24 37.82
CA LEU A 17 4.72 16.59 36.52
C LEU A 17 5.32 15.20 36.76
N GLY A 18 4.58 14.35 37.47
CA GLY A 18 4.71 12.94 37.17
C GLY A 18 4.22 12.77 35.74
N PRO A 19 4.89 12.02 34.86
CA PRO A 19 4.26 11.55 33.66
C PRO A 19 3.11 10.68 34.14
N THR A 20 1.91 11.24 34.22
CA THR A 20 0.72 10.45 34.06
C THR A 20 0.89 9.88 32.67
N SER A 21 1.43 8.68 32.61
CA SER A 21 1.26 7.77 31.50
C SER A 21 -0.21 7.89 31.15
N GLY A 22 -0.49 8.71 30.13
CA GLY A 22 -1.76 8.63 29.46
C GLY A 22 -1.80 7.18 29.05
N CYS A 23 -2.68 6.40 29.67
CA CYS A 23 -3.14 5.18 29.05
C CYS A 23 -3.64 5.65 27.69
N ILE A 24 -2.80 5.53 26.67
CA ILE A 24 -3.23 5.65 25.30
C ILE A 24 -4.33 4.61 25.23
N ASP A 25 -5.53 5.06 24.94
CA ASP A 25 -6.66 4.17 24.75
C ASP A 25 -6.37 3.35 23.49
N LEU A 26 -5.73 2.19 23.70
CA LEU A 26 -5.40 1.23 22.66
C LEU A 26 -6.61 0.33 22.32
N SER A 27 -7.81 0.61 22.85
CA SER A 27 -9.01 -0.20 22.60
C SER A 27 -9.47 -0.23 21.14
N GLY A 28 -8.87 0.59 20.27
CA GLY A 28 -9.03 0.52 18.81
C GLY A 28 -7.85 -0.08 18.05
N TRP A 29 -6.71 -0.37 18.70
CA TRP A 29 -5.55 -0.94 18.03
C TRP A 29 -5.74 -2.41 17.67
N ASP A 30 -6.44 -3.19 18.50
CA ASP A 30 -6.84 -4.56 18.15
C ASP A 30 -7.90 -4.59 17.03
N GLU A 31 -8.76 -3.56 16.94
CA GLU A 31 -9.70 -3.39 15.82
C GLU A 31 -8.99 -2.94 14.53
N MET A 32 -7.97 -2.08 14.62
CA MET A 32 -7.13 -1.65 13.48
C MET A 32 -6.13 -2.72 13.04
N ALA A 33 -5.64 -3.56 13.96
CA ALA A 33 -4.79 -4.72 13.64
C ALA A 33 -5.56 -5.79 12.86
N ASN A 34 -6.90 -5.75 12.93
CA ASN A 34 -7.81 -6.50 12.07
C ASN A 34 -8.16 -5.79 10.75
N LEU A 35 -7.30 -4.89 10.24
CA LEU A 35 -7.32 -4.48 8.83
C LEU A 35 -7.08 -5.72 7.96
N SER A 36 -8.12 -6.53 7.80
CA SER A 36 -8.06 -7.77 7.04
C SER A 36 -7.71 -7.43 5.61
N SER A 37 -6.80 -8.20 5.02
CA SER A 37 -6.52 -7.99 3.61
C SER A 37 -7.70 -8.52 2.77
N ALA A 38 -8.01 -7.81 1.69
CA ALA A 38 -9.02 -8.18 0.73
C ALA A 38 -8.56 -9.35 -0.17
N GLY A 39 -7.25 -9.58 -0.22
CA GLY A 39 -6.59 -10.72 -0.88
C GLY A 39 -5.14 -10.40 -1.24
N ASP A 40 -4.63 -10.92 -2.36
CA ASP A 40 -3.21 -10.80 -2.74
C ASP A 40 -3.01 -9.99 -4.03
N THR A 41 -1.79 -9.47 -4.21
CA THR A 41 -1.43 -8.70 -5.40
C THR A 41 -0.06 -9.08 -5.95
N ALA A 42 0.07 -8.99 -7.26
CA ALA A 42 1.32 -9.19 -7.98
C ALA A 42 1.33 -8.37 -9.27
N ILE A 43 2.49 -8.29 -9.90
CA ILE A 43 2.70 -7.55 -11.14
C ILE A 43 3.50 -8.37 -12.13
N SER A 44 3.26 -8.18 -13.42
CA SER A 44 4.07 -8.75 -14.49
C SER A 44 4.22 -7.79 -15.65
N LEU A 45 5.06 -8.19 -16.61
CA LEU A 45 5.18 -7.57 -17.91
C LEU A 45 4.83 -8.62 -18.97
N SER A 46 3.79 -8.39 -19.75
CA SER A 46 3.37 -9.28 -20.84
C SER A 46 4.37 -9.27 -22.01
N GLU A 47 4.21 -10.20 -22.95
CA GLU A 47 5.07 -10.31 -24.14
C GLU A 47 5.06 -9.06 -25.02
N ASP A 48 3.92 -8.35 -25.10
CA ASP A 48 3.78 -7.10 -25.84
C ASP A 48 4.29 -5.86 -25.07
N GLY A 49 4.80 -6.06 -23.85
CA GLY A 49 5.33 -5.00 -23.01
C GLY A 49 4.29 -4.25 -22.18
N THR A 50 3.04 -4.72 -22.14
CA THR A 50 2.01 -4.19 -21.24
C THR A 50 2.31 -4.59 -19.79
N ILE A 51 2.22 -3.64 -18.85
CA ILE A 51 2.30 -3.96 -17.43
C ILE A 51 0.94 -4.53 -17.01
N VAL A 52 0.94 -5.70 -16.37
CA VAL A 52 -0.29 -6.35 -15.89
C VAL A 52 -0.27 -6.40 -14.37
N MET A 53 -1.32 -5.88 -13.75
CA MET A 53 -1.58 -6.03 -12.33
C MET A 53 -2.43 -7.28 -12.11
N HIS A 54 -1.98 -8.18 -11.25
CA HIS A 54 -2.69 -9.39 -10.87
C HIS A 54 -3.24 -9.21 -9.46
N VAL A 55 -4.53 -9.46 -9.29
CA VAL A 55 -5.21 -9.34 -7.99
C VAL A 55 -6.00 -10.61 -7.72
N ILE A 56 -5.86 -11.15 -6.52
CA ILE A 56 -6.76 -12.16 -5.98
C ILE A 56 -7.72 -11.44 -5.03
N ALA A 57 -8.99 -11.31 -5.42
CA ALA A 57 -10.03 -10.61 -4.68
C ALA A 57 -10.98 -11.60 -3.98
N CYS A 58 -10.80 -11.75 -2.67
CA CYS A 58 -11.50 -12.76 -1.85
C CYS A 58 -12.61 -12.13 -1.01
N LYS A 59 -12.23 -11.18 -0.15
CA LYS A 59 -13.12 -10.65 0.90
C LYS A 59 -13.92 -9.44 0.44
N ALA A 60 -13.38 -8.71 -0.52
CA ALA A 60 -14.03 -7.56 -1.12
C ALA A 60 -13.70 -7.50 -2.62
N PRO A 61 -14.62 -6.99 -3.46
CA PRO A 61 -14.38 -6.97 -4.88
C PRO A 61 -13.43 -5.82 -5.23
N LEU A 62 -12.54 -6.03 -6.18
CA LEU A 62 -11.70 -4.99 -6.75
C LEU A 62 -12.54 -4.04 -7.60
N GLN A 63 -12.35 -2.72 -7.45
CA GLN A 63 -13.04 -1.69 -8.23
C GLN A 63 -12.10 -0.88 -9.12
N GLU A 64 -10.95 -0.49 -8.60
CA GLU A 64 -10.01 0.34 -9.33
C GLU A 64 -8.56 0.08 -8.91
N ILE A 65 -7.65 0.38 -9.83
CA ILE A 65 -6.21 0.37 -9.61
C ILE A 65 -5.72 1.80 -9.73
N ASN A 66 -4.95 2.23 -8.75
CA ASN A 66 -4.31 3.53 -8.74
C ASN A 66 -2.81 3.36 -8.96
N VAL A 67 -2.31 3.92 -10.05
CA VAL A 67 -0.89 3.92 -10.39
C VAL A 67 -0.33 5.29 -10.06
N SER A 68 0.78 5.35 -9.34
CA SER A 68 1.40 6.62 -8.98
C SER A 68 2.89 6.65 -9.17
N ILE A 69 3.41 7.84 -9.43
CA ILE A 69 4.84 8.16 -9.50
C ILE A 69 5.12 9.37 -8.62
N ARG A 70 6.38 9.53 -8.21
CA ARG A 70 6.82 10.79 -7.58
C ARG A 70 6.61 11.94 -8.55
N GLY A 71 6.28 13.12 -8.02
CA GLY A 71 6.24 14.34 -8.81
C GLY A 71 7.63 14.72 -9.31
N ASP A 72 7.69 15.73 -10.18
CA ASP A 72 8.90 16.03 -10.96
C ASP A 72 10.01 16.72 -10.13
N TYR A 73 9.71 17.08 -8.87
CA TYR A 73 10.63 17.65 -7.89
C TYR A 73 10.28 17.16 -6.47
N PRO A 74 11.19 17.23 -5.47
CA PRO A 74 11.01 16.57 -4.17
C PRO A 74 9.74 16.94 -3.40
N GLU A 75 9.28 18.20 -3.50
CA GLU A 75 8.07 18.69 -2.82
C GLU A 75 6.80 18.55 -3.67
N ALA A 76 6.92 18.12 -4.93
CA ALA A 76 5.78 17.96 -5.82
C ALA A 76 4.84 16.86 -5.30
N PRO A 77 3.52 17.05 -5.39
CA PRO A 77 2.59 15.97 -5.10
C PRO A 77 2.85 14.79 -6.04
N ARG A 78 2.56 13.57 -5.57
CA ARG A 78 2.58 12.39 -6.43
C ARG A 78 1.60 12.58 -7.58
N LYS A 79 2.01 12.20 -8.79
CA LYS A 79 1.10 12.09 -9.93
C LYS A 79 0.42 10.72 -9.82
N LYS A 80 -0.88 10.69 -10.07
CA LYS A 80 -1.70 9.49 -9.91
C LYS A 80 -2.68 9.35 -11.07
N GLU A 81 -2.73 8.17 -11.63
CA GLU A 81 -3.65 7.77 -12.70
C GLU A 81 -4.47 6.58 -12.23
N THR A 82 -5.78 6.62 -12.46
CA THR A 82 -6.72 5.60 -12.02
C THR A 82 -7.19 4.77 -13.20
N VAL A 83 -7.04 3.44 -13.10
CA VAL A 83 -7.62 2.45 -14.00
C VAL A 83 -8.86 1.86 -13.32
N ARG A 84 -10.05 2.15 -13.84
CA ARG A 84 -11.31 1.64 -13.29
C ARG A 84 -11.75 0.39 -14.01
N LEU A 85 -12.27 -0.59 -13.26
CA LEU A 85 -12.95 -1.74 -13.82
C LEU A 85 -14.39 -1.34 -14.19
N ASP A 86 -14.96 -2.00 -15.21
CA ASP A 86 -16.35 -1.76 -15.64
C ASP A 86 -17.38 -2.08 -14.54
N SER A 87 -17.04 -3.05 -13.69
CA SER A 87 -17.80 -3.42 -12.50
C SER A 87 -16.87 -3.97 -11.42
N PRO A 88 -17.24 -3.92 -10.14
CA PRO A 88 -16.50 -4.60 -9.08
C PRO A 88 -16.37 -6.12 -9.33
N GLN A 89 -15.19 -6.69 -9.13
CA GLN A 89 -14.89 -8.10 -9.45
C GLN A 89 -14.28 -8.86 -8.26
N TYR A 90 -14.64 -10.14 -8.12
CA TYR A 90 -14.01 -11.11 -7.21
C TYR A 90 -13.17 -12.12 -8.00
N GLY A 91 -12.36 -12.91 -7.31
CA GLY A 91 -11.53 -13.97 -7.89
C GLY A 91 -10.18 -13.47 -8.38
N TYR A 92 -9.58 -14.20 -9.32
CA TYR A 92 -8.33 -13.80 -9.96
C TYR A 92 -8.60 -12.82 -11.11
N ILE A 93 -8.00 -11.65 -11.03
CA ILE A 93 -8.26 -10.54 -11.95
C ILE A 93 -6.93 -10.06 -12.49
N GLU A 94 -6.85 -9.97 -13.83
CA GLU A 94 -5.74 -9.36 -14.53
C GLU A 94 -6.17 -7.99 -15.05
N VAL A 95 -5.52 -6.93 -14.56
CA VAL A 95 -5.80 -5.55 -14.96
C VAL A 95 -4.62 -5.06 -15.80
N PRO A 96 -4.75 -5.02 -17.14
CA PRO A 96 -3.71 -4.46 -17.99
C PRO A 96 -3.65 -2.94 -17.83
N LEU A 97 -2.47 -2.43 -17.51
CA LEU A 97 -2.17 -0.99 -17.53
C LEU A 97 -1.93 -0.57 -18.98
N THR A 98 -3.03 -0.36 -19.71
CA THR A 98 -3.02 -0.09 -21.15
C THR A 98 -2.15 1.13 -21.46
N TYR A 99 -1.30 1.02 -22.48
CA TYR A 99 -0.46 2.09 -22.98
C TYR A 99 -0.57 2.18 -24.51
N PRO A 100 -0.59 3.39 -25.09
CA PRO A 100 -0.62 4.70 -24.43
C PRO A 100 -2.02 5.05 -23.87
N THR A 101 -2.05 5.92 -22.86
CA THR A 101 -3.28 6.54 -22.33
C THR A 101 -3.37 8.01 -22.75
N SER A 102 -4.58 8.57 -22.71
CA SER A 102 -4.83 10.01 -22.87
C SER A 102 -5.17 10.70 -21.55
N ASN A 103 -4.84 10.06 -20.43
CA ASN A 103 -5.17 10.56 -19.09
C ASN A 103 -4.25 11.73 -18.70
N ASP A 104 -4.74 12.60 -17.82
CA ASP A 104 -3.96 13.67 -17.20
C ASP A 104 -4.12 13.56 -15.67
N PRO A 105 -3.04 13.30 -14.91
CA PRO A 105 -1.67 13.09 -15.37
C PRO A 105 -1.48 11.75 -16.12
N ASP A 106 -0.52 11.73 -17.06
CA ASP A 106 -0.19 10.59 -17.93
C ASP A 106 0.85 9.65 -17.29
N VAL A 107 0.53 9.16 -16.09
CA VAL A 107 1.45 8.37 -15.26
C VAL A 107 1.92 7.09 -15.97
N ILE A 108 1.01 6.34 -16.58
CA ILE A 108 1.33 5.11 -17.30
C ILE A 108 2.24 5.41 -18.49
N ASN A 109 1.94 6.47 -19.26
CA ASN A 109 2.83 6.91 -20.34
C ASN A 109 4.22 7.27 -19.84
N THR A 110 4.30 7.99 -18.72
CA THR A 110 5.56 8.37 -18.09
C THR A 110 6.38 7.14 -17.70
N ILE A 111 5.76 6.14 -17.04
CA ILE A 111 6.42 4.88 -16.66
C ILE A 111 6.98 4.15 -17.89
N MET A 112 6.19 4.08 -18.96
CA MET A 112 6.57 3.38 -20.20
C MET A 112 7.73 4.06 -20.93
N ASN A 113 7.86 5.38 -20.80
CA ASN A 113 8.91 6.19 -21.42
C ASN A 113 10.15 6.37 -20.52
N GLU A 114 10.02 6.23 -19.20
CA GLU A 114 11.09 6.43 -18.21
C GLU A 114 11.35 5.13 -17.42
N PRO A 115 12.12 4.17 -17.96
CA PRO A 115 12.15 2.81 -17.43
C PRO A 115 12.74 2.66 -16.03
N ASP A 116 13.45 3.68 -15.55
CA ASP A 116 14.04 3.74 -14.21
C ASP A 116 13.17 4.44 -13.18
N ARG A 117 12.08 5.10 -13.61
CA ARG A 117 11.23 5.83 -12.69
C ARG A 117 10.48 4.84 -11.81
N PRO A 118 10.65 4.90 -10.49
CA PRO A 118 9.89 4.05 -9.60
C PRO A 118 8.42 4.47 -9.60
N PHE A 119 7.54 3.48 -9.58
CA PHE A 119 6.10 3.66 -9.46
C PHE A 119 5.51 2.74 -8.39
N TRP A 120 4.30 3.08 -7.97
CA TRP A 120 3.51 2.37 -6.98
C TRP A 120 2.15 2.02 -7.57
N ILE A 121 1.66 0.82 -7.26
CA ILE A 121 0.31 0.37 -7.64
C ILE A 121 -0.49 0.10 -6.37
N GLU A 122 -1.63 0.76 -6.26
CA GLU A 122 -2.55 0.69 -5.14
C GLU A 122 -3.92 0.17 -5.65
N PRO A 123 -4.24 -1.11 -5.44
CA PRO A 123 -5.58 -1.64 -5.68
C PRO A 123 -6.58 -1.19 -4.63
N TYR A 124 -7.78 -0.82 -5.07
CA TYR A 124 -8.88 -0.39 -4.21
C TYR A 124 -10.08 -1.30 -4.38
N ILE A 125 -10.62 -1.71 -3.23
CA ILE A 125 -11.89 -2.41 -3.15
C ILE A 125 -13.06 -1.49 -3.53
N TYR A 126 -14.18 -2.10 -3.90
CA TYR A 126 -15.47 -1.46 -3.79
C TYR A 126 -15.90 -1.43 -2.32
N ASP A 127 -16.14 -0.23 -1.79
CA ASP A 127 -16.69 -0.01 -0.45
C ASP A 127 -18.10 0.58 -0.57
N ASP A 128 -19.09 -0.14 -0.04
CA ASP A 128 -20.49 0.31 0.02
C ASP A 128 -20.79 1.20 1.24
N GLY A 129 -19.79 1.45 2.08
CA GLY A 129 -19.87 2.28 3.28
C GLY A 129 -20.45 1.55 4.49
N THR A 130 -20.68 0.23 4.42
CA THR A 130 -21.25 -0.54 5.53
C THR A 130 -20.20 -0.94 6.57
N GLN A 131 -18.93 -1.03 6.18
CA GLN A 131 -17.85 -1.42 7.07
C GLN A 131 -17.12 -0.19 7.63
N LYS A 132 -16.96 -0.14 8.95
CA LYS A 132 -16.19 0.92 9.62
C LYS A 132 -14.71 0.94 9.20
N TYR A 133 -14.14 -0.24 8.98
CA TYR A 133 -12.77 -0.45 8.54
C TYR A 133 -12.77 -1.50 7.43
N PRO A 134 -12.99 -1.09 6.18
CA PRO A 134 -13.10 -2.04 5.09
C PRO A 134 -11.73 -2.66 4.79
N PRO A 135 -11.67 -3.91 4.29
CA PRO A 135 -10.42 -4.58 3.97
C PRO A 135 -9.67 -3.85 2.85
N HIS A 136 -8.36 -4.05 2.77
CA HIS A 136 -7.53 -3.42 1.74
C HIS A 136 -6.70 -4.46 1.01
N PHE A 137 -6.33 -4.19 -0.24
CA PHE A 137 -5.36 -5.02 -0.93
C PHE A 137 -3.93 -4.55 -0.64
N PRO A 138 -2.94 -5.46 -0.62
CA PRO A 138 -1.54 -5.07 -0.50
C PRO A 138 -1.13 -4.22 -1.72
N SER A 139 -0.49 -3.09 -1.46
CA SER A 139 0.07 -2.23 -2.52
C SER A 139 1.37 -2.82 -3.06
N ILE A 140 1.67 -2.54 -4.33
CA ILE A 140 2.97 -2.83 -4.93
C ILE A 140 3.80 -1.56 -4.94
N SER A 141 4.97 -1.61 -4.32
CA SER A 141 5.81 -0.44 -4.05
C SER A 141 7.15 -0.48 -4.75
N GLY A 142 7.54 0.65 -5.35
CA GLY A 142 8.92 0.88 -5.81
C GLY A 142 9.32 0.07 -7.05
N VAL A 143 8.37 -0.34 -7.89
CA VAL A 143 8.66 -1.06 -9.13
C VAL A 143 9.29 -0.11 -10.14
N THR A 144 10.21 -0.62 -10.97
CA THR A 144 10.65 0.06 -12.18
C THR A 144 10.37 -0.82 -13.40
N LEU A 145 10.07 -0.21 -14.55
CA LEU A 145 9.88 -0.98 -15.78
C LEU A 145 11.15 -1.73 -16.19
N ARG A 146 12.34 -1.19 -15.89
CA ARG A 146 13.61 -1.91 -16.04
C ARG A 146 13.67 -3.17 -15.19
N GLY A 147 13.22 -3.11 -13.94
CA GLY A 147 13.14 -4.27 -13.05
C GLY A 147 12.13 -5.32 -13.54
N LEU A 148 10.99 -4.90 -14.10
CA LEU A 148 10.09 -5.85 -14.75
C LEU A 148 10.74 -6.52 -15.97
N ARG A 149 11.44 -5.74 -16.81
CA ARG A 149 12.15 -6.24 -18.00
C ARG A 149 13.35 -7.12 -17.70
N SER A 150 13.87 -7.14 -16.48
CA SER A 150 14.95 -8.05 -16.10
C SER A 150 14.47 -9.48 -15.86
N HIS A 151 13.16 -9.73 -15.91
CA HIS A 151 12.54 -11.04 -15.82
C HIS A 151 11.96 -11.47 -17.18
N PRO A 152 11.84 -12.78 -17.45
CA PRO A 152 11.13 -13.25 -18.64
C PRO A 152 9.69 -12.67 -18.70
N PRO A 153 9.18 -12.29 -19.88
CA PRO A 153 7.79 -11.86 -20.00
C PRO A 153 6.81 -12.89 -19.43
N GLY A 154 5.76 -12.41 -18.76
CA GLY A 154 4.78 -13.24 -18.05
C GLY A 154 5.22 -13.72 -16.67
N THR A 155 6.45 -13.42 -16.22
CA THR A 155 6.87 -13.71 -14.84
C THR A 155 6.04 -12.88 -13.87
N ILE A 156 5.38 -13.55 -12.92
CA ILE A 156 4.62 -12.90 -11.85
C ILE A 156 5.58 -12.53 -10.72
N LEU A 157 5.53 -11.27 -10.30
CA LEU A 157 6.33 -10.73 -9.20
C LEU A 157 5.39 -10.25 -8.10
N HIS A 158 5.53 -10.82 -6.90
CA HIS A 158 4.80 -10.37 -5.73
C HIS A 158 5.77 -9.93 -4.64
N GLN A 159 5.31 -9.02 -3.78
CA GLN A 159 6.12 -8.49 -2.69
C GLN A 159 5.77 -9.19 -1.38
N THR A 160 6.81 -9.57 -0.64
CA THR A 160 6.68 -10.02 0.74
C THR A 160 7.53 -9.14 1.65
N TRP A 161 7.21 -9.16 2.94
CA TRP A 161 8.01 -8.48 3.95
C TRP A 161 9.10 -9.43 4.47
N ASP A 162 10.33 -8.93 4.60
CA ASP A 162 11.38 -9.65 5.31
C ASP A 162 11.19 -9.50 6.83
N GLU A 163 10.63 -10.55 7.45
CA GLU A 163 10.40 -10.61 8.90
C GLU A 163 11.69 -10.76 9.73
N HIS A 164 12.84 -10.97 9.09
CA HIS A 164 14.12 -11.15 9.77
C HIS A 164 14.95 -9.87 9.84
N LEU A 165 14.47 -8.76 9.27
CA LEU A 165 15.18 -7.48 9.35
C LEU A 165 15.14 -6.91 10.77
N THR A 166 16.30 -6.43 11.20
CA THR A 166 16.46 -5.73 12.48
C THR A 166 16.27 -4.23 12.31
N ASP A 167 16.00 -3.51 13.40
CA ASP A 167 15.96 -2.04 13.38
C ASP A 167 17.26 -1.42 12.83
N GLU A 168 18.41 -2.06 13.10
CA GLU A 168 19.70 -1.65 12.57
C GLU A 168 19.77 -1.76 11.04
N ASP A 169 19.17 -2.82 10.47
CA ASP A 169 19.08 -2.98 9.02
C ASP A 169 18.26 -1.88 8.34
N PHE A 170 17.14 -1.49 8.97
CA PHE A 170 16.32 -0.38 8.51
C PHE A 170 17.08 0.95 8.55
N VAL A 171 17.76 1.24 9.66
CA VAL A 171 18.58 2.45 9.80
C VAL A 171 19.71 2.48 8.75
N ASN A 172 20.25 1.32 8.41
CA ASN A 172 21.27 1.16 7.37
C ASN A 172 20.69 1.16 5.93
N GLY A 173 19.39 1.37 5.78
CA GLY A 173 18.73 1.55 4.48
C GLY A 173 18.46 0.27 3.71
N LYS A 174 18.39 -0.89 4.37
CA LYS A 174 17.89 -2.11 3.72
C LYS A 174 16.40 -1.96 3.41
N ASP A 175 16.00 -2.38 2.21
CA ASP A 175 14.60 -2.43 1.81
C ASP A 175 13.96 -3.69 2.42
N PRO A 176 12.86 -3.55 3.17
CA PRO A 176 12.13 -4.69 3.72
C PRO A 176 11.29 -5.46 2.72
N LEU A 177 11.10 -4.92 1.51
CA LEU A 177 10.29 -5.55 0.50
C LEU A 177 11.15 -6.50 -0.34
N LEU A 178 10.81 -7.78 -0.27
CA LEU A 178 11.41 -8.83 -1.08
C LEU A 178 10.56 -9.05 -2.32
N TRP A 179 11.22 -9.17 -3.47
CA TRP A 179 10.60 -9.52 -4.75
C TRP A 179 10.70 -11.02 -4.97
N ASN A 180 9.55 -11.69 -5.05
CA ASN A 180 9.47 -13.11 -5.30
C ASN A 180 8.87 -13.37 -6.68
N SER A 181 9.60 -14.14 -7.49
CA SER A 181 9.16 -14.56 -8.82
C SER A 181 8.37 -15.87 -8.76
N THR A 182 7.28 -15.95 -9.51
CA THR A 182 6.41 -17.11 -9.58
C THR A 182 5.68 -17.15 -10.93
N THR A 183 4.85 -18.16 -11.14
CA THR A 183 3.90 -18.23 -12.26
C THR A 183 2.50 -17.77 -11.83
N SER A 184 1.61 -17.48 -12.79
CA SER A 184 0.21 -17.11 -12.47
C SER A 184 -0.52 -18.22 -11.73
N GLU A 185 -0.28 -19.47 -12.13
CA GLU A 185 -0.88 -20.64 -11.48
C GLU A 185 -0.35 -20.82 -10.06
N GLU A 186 0.96 -20.76 -9.85
CA GLU A 186 1.52 -20.88 -8.50
C GLU A 186 1.05 -19.71 -7.61
N PHE A 187 1.00 -18.49 -8.12
CA PHE A 187 0.51 -17.32 -7.39
C PHE A 187 -0.93 -17.49 -6.88
N LYS A 188 -1.81 -18.14 -7.65
CA LYS A 188 -3.18 -18.45 -7.21
C LYS A 188 -3.23 -19.37 -5.99
N HIS A 189 -2.16 -20.12 -5.72
CA HIS A 189 -2.12 -21.16 -4.68
C HIS A 189 -1.06 -20.93 -3.59
N ILE A 190 -0.26 -19.86 -3.65
CA ILE A 190 0.74 -19.58 -2.60
C ILE A 190 0.06 -19.37 -1.22
N PRO A 191 0.61 -19.92 -0.13
CA PRO A 191 0.18 -19.56 1.21
C PRO A 191 0.32 -18.05 1.42
N SER A 192 -0.70 -17.42 1.99
CA SER A 192 -0.69 -15.98 2.22
C SER A 192 -1.35 -15.63 3.54
N HIS A 193 -0.77 -14.65 4.23
CA HIS A 193 -1.36 -14.05 5.42
C HIS A 193 -2.48 -13.04 5.06
N HIS A 194 -2.62 -12.72 3.77
CA HIS A 194 -3.58 -11.75 3.26
C HIS A 194 -4.90 -12.38 2.80
N ARG A 195 -4.99 -13.72 2.74
CA ARG A 195 -6.22 -14.42 2.37
C ARG A 195 -6.40 -15.69 3.19
N GLU A 196 -7.65 -16.13 3.30
CA GLU A 196 -7.97 -17.38 3.97
C GLU A 196 -7.54 -18.58 3.12
N PRO A 197 -7.19 -19.73 3.72
CA PRO A 197 -6.64 -20.88 2.99
C PRO A 197 -7.56 -21.46 1.90
N ASP A 198 -8.87 -21.23 2.02
CA ASP A 198 -9.89 -21.67 1.07
C ASP A 198 -10.14 -20.64 -0.05
N CYS A 199 -9.58 -19.43 0.05
CA CYS A 199 -9.63 -18.47 -1.05
C CYS A 199 -8.52 -18.73 -2.06
N VAL A 200 -8.63 -19.83 -2.81
CA VAL A 200 -7.86 -20.05 -4.04
C VAL A 200 -8.67 -19.54 -5.23
N ALA A 201 -7.99 -18.94 -6.21
CA ALA A 201 -8.66 -18.39 -7.39
C ALA A 201 -8.39 -19.28 -8.61
N ASP A 202 -9.21 -20.31 -8.76
CA ASP A 202 -9.21 -21.19 -9.93
C ASP A 202 -9.69 -20.44 -11.19
#